data_AF-A0A6H1TT10-F1
#
_entry.id   AF-A0A6H1TT10-F1
#
_cell.length_a   1.000
_cell.length_b   1.000
_cell.length_c   1.000
_cell.angle_alpha   90.00
_cell.angle_beta   90.00
_cell.angle_gamma   90.00
#
_symmetry.space_group_name_H-M   'P 1'
#
loop_
_entity.id
_entity.type
_entity.pdbx_description
1 polymer ?
#
loop_
_entity_poly.entity_id
_entity_poly.type
_entity_poly.pdbx_seq_one_letter_code
_entity_poly.pdbx_strand_id
1 'polypeptide(L)'
;MDPKTYQFDLPGDRRPQNATVPERWYPGIRDYWSQCTSQRDYHPIEGIRAIVIHATAGSSSEGAVSVMRDGRASFHWLVPDEDEAQHGKIVWACAPETLAAWHVRNACSHPDVWDGHPKVNHWSLGIEVVNTQRSSDRFSDWQVEATAQIVRYCWAKYPNLKHVVSHAKLDPDRRHDPGELFPWDRFKELVLNGKEEAVDAIVGEATPADRIENPTTAGCCTVESGDRGAKAIANVPYFSQLDNELEPYASCNVTSLAMCLAAFGVRSPVAHQQLEDWLFRRAQTLGCSRFSTAGLKQLAEDRPGIRDDFTSEGSLADIRRAIDEGKLCIVHGYFTAPGHIIVIKGYDQKGFIVNDPYGQWFPWYYKTNDASSPNEGENQHYSCKAIASCCDSWSFGEAQVCYRSMTPEEAESSRTIWLHRIYKV
;
A
#
# COMPACT_ATOMS: atom_id res chain seq x y z
N MET A 1 -15.35 -20.14 28.96
CA MET A 1 -14.08 -20.90 28.93
C MET A 1 -12.97 -19.97 29.42
N ASP A 2 -11.83 -20.49 29.85
CA ASP A 2 -10.71 -19.65 30.30
C ASP A 2 -10.03 -18.96 29.10
N PRO A 3 -10.04 -17.62 28.99
CA PRO A 3 -9.43 -16.90 27.88
C PRO A 3 -7.92 -17.12 27.74
N LYS A 4 -7.22 -17.58 28.78
CA LYS A 4 -5.79 -17.94 28.73
C LYS A 4 -5.53 -19.19 27.89
N THR A 5 -6.58 -19.97 27.61
CA THR A 5 -6.52 -21.18 26.79
C THR A 5 -6.88 -20.95 25.32
N TYR A 6 -7.35 -19.75 24.98
CA TYR A 6 -7.86 -19.42 23.64
C TYR A 6 -6.73 -19.39 22.61
N GLN A 7 -6.61 -20.49 21.89
CA GLN A 7 -5.77 -20.64 20.72
C GLN A 7 -6.36 -21.68 19.78
N PHE A 8 -6.16 -21.47 18.48
CA PHE A 8 -6.17 -22.54 17.52
C PHE A 8 -5.23 -22.21 16.36
N ASP A 9 -4.83 -23.25 15.65
CA ASP A 9 -4.01 -23.11 14.45
C ASP A 9 -4.89 -23.18 13.19
N LEU A 10 -4.53 -22.35 12.23
CA LEU A 10 -5.08 -22.30 10.90
C LEU A 10 -4.38 -23.37 10.04
N PRO A 11 -5.11 -24.36 9.53
CA PRO A 11 -4.52 -25.46 8.78
C PRO A 11 -4.16 -25.03 7.35
N GLY A 12 -2.88 -25.12 6.97
CA GLY A 12 -2.39 -24.54 5.70
C GLY A 12 -3.11 -25.01 4.42
N ASP A 13 -3.73 -26.19 4.44
CA ASP A 13 -4.50 -26.78 3.33
C ASP A 13 -5.95 -26.25 3.21
N ARG A 14 -6.43 -25.47 4.18
CA ARG A 14 -7.79 -24.88 4.18
C ARG A 14 -7.79 -23.36 4.10
N ARG A 15 -6.68 -22.77 3.64
CA ARG A 15 -6.58 -21.32 3.42
C ARG A 15 -7.68 -20.86 2.46
N PRO A 16 -8.51 -19.87 2.85
CA PRO A 16 -9.55 -19.35 1.95
C PRO A 16 -8.92 -18.77 0.69
N GLN A 17 -9.52 -19.05 -0.47
CA GLN A 17 -9.06 -18.44 -1.73
C GLN A 17 -9.48 -16.98 -1.81
N ASN A 18 -10.69 -16.69 -1.29
CA ASN A 18 -11.30 -15.38 -1.35
C ASN A 18 -11.92 -15.03 0.01
N ALA A 19 -11.49 -13.90 0.54
CA ALA A 19 -12.10 -13.27 1.70
C ALA A 19 -12.01 -11.76 1.50
N THR A 20 -13.09 -11.06 1.79
CA THR A 20 -13.16 -9.60 1.79
C THR A 20 -13.74 -9.15 3.13
N VAL A 21 -13.44 -7.92 3.51
CA VAL A 21 -13.98 -7.28 4.72
C VAL A 21 -14.43 -5.88 4.31
N PRO A 22 -15.60 -5.40 4.76
CA PRO A 22 -16.06 -4.04 4.49
C PRO A 22 -15.30 -3.03 5.38
N GLU A 23 -13.99 -2.96 5.21
CA GLU A 23 -13.11 -2.09 5.98
C GLU A 23 -13.22 -0.62 5.56
N ARG A 24 -13.09 0.28 6.54
CA ARG A 24 -12.81 1.70 6.29
C ARG A 24 -11.74 2.20 7.25
N TRP A 25 -10.90 3.11 6.81
CA TRP A 25 -9.98 3.79 7.72
C TRP A 25 -10.75 4.58 8.77
N TYR A 26 -10.35 4.43 10.04
CA TYR A 26 -10.90 5.26 11.10
C TYR A 26 -10.58 6.75 10.82
N PRO A 27 -11.55 7.67 10.89
CA PRO A 27 -11.32 9.06 10.52
C PRO A 27 -10.18 9.71 11.31
N GLY A 28 -9.22 10.32 10.60
CA GLY A 28 -8.08 11.04 11.18
C GLY A 28 -7.02 10.16 11.87
N ILE A 29 -7.13 8.82 11.81
CA ILE A 29 -6.22 7.94 12.56
C ILE A 29 -4.77 7.99 12.06
N ARG A 30 -4.58 8.34 10.78
CA ARG A 30 -3.27 8.42 10.12
C ARG A 30 -2.28 9.34 10.83
N ASP A 31 -2.76 10.44 11.41
CA ASP A 31 -1.91 11.44 12.03
C ASP A 31 -1.20 10.93 13.30
N TYR A 32 -1.65 9.79 13.83
CA TYR A 32 -1.16 9.20 15.08
C TYR A 32 -0.26 7.98 14.88
N TRP A 33 -0.13 7.45 13.65
CA TRP A 33 0.63 6.21 13.41
C TRP A 33 2.08 6.30 13.85
N SER A 34 2.75 7.44 13.62
CA SER A 34 4.15 7.63 14.03
C SER A 34 4.37 7.59 15.55
N GLN A 35 3.30 7.74 16.34
CA GLN A 35 3.32 7.81 17.80
C GLN A 35 2.88 6.52 18.47
N CYS A 36 2.21 5.62 17.74
CA CYS A 36 1.64 4.40 18.29
C CYS A 36 1.97 3.14 17.49
N THR A 37 2.83 3.22 16.47
CA THR A 37 3.28 2.07 15.68
C THR A 37 4.80 2.08 15.50
N SER A 38 5.35 0.98 14.99
CA SER A 38 6.77 0.88 14.64
C SER A 38 6.96 0.19 13.29
N GLN A 39 8.14 0.32 12.71
CA GLN A 39 8.53 -0.55 11.60
C GLN A 39 8.60 -1.99 12.09
N ARG A 40 8.15 -2.93 11.26
CA ARG A 40 8.21 -4.36 11.58
C ARG A 40 9.65 -4.85 11.51
N ASP A 41 9.98 -5.80 12.38
CA ASP A 41 11.26 -6.52 12.32
C ASP A 41 11.21 -7.63 11.24
N TYR A 42 10.01 -7.98 10.79
CA TYR A 42 9.75 -9.05 9.83
C TYR A 42 9.09 -8.51 8.56
N HIS A 43 9.26 -9.25 7.47
CA HIS A 43 8.66 -8.90 6.18
C HIS A 43 7.13 -8.73 6.31
N PRO A 44 6.52 -7.67 5.77
CA PRO A 44 5.12 -7.34 6.04
C PRO A 44 4.11 -8.36 5.48
N ILE A 45 4.53 -9.22 4.55
CA ILE A 45 3.72 -10.34 4.02
C ILE A 45 4.19 -11.68 4.61
N GLU A 46 5.37 -12.14 4.20
CA GLU A 46 5.97 -13.40 4.66
C GLU A 46 6.25 -13.51 6.17
N GLY A 47 6.25 -12.41 6.92
CA GLY A 47 6.60 -12.36 8.34
C GLY A 47 5.41 -12.46 9.30
N ILE A 48 4.18 -12.37 8.81
CA ILE A 48 2.99 -12.48 9.67
C ILE A 48 2.76 -13.95 10.04
N ARG A 49 2.67 -14.24 11.34
CA ARG A 49 2.53 -15.59 11.92
C ARG A 49 1.25 -15.74 12.74
N ALA A 50 0.72 -14.64 13.29
CA ALA A 50 -0.41 -14.70 14.20
C ALA A 50 -1.42 -13.55 14.05
N ILE A 51 -2.67 -13.83 14.42
CA ILE A 51 -3.67 -12.82 14.77
C ILE A 51 -3.91 -12.90 16.28
N VAL A 52 -3.89 -11.74 16.93
CA VAL A 52 -4.22 -11.60 18.36
C VAL A 52 -5.59 -10.95 18.50
N ILE A 53 -6.49 -11.63 19.22
CA ILE A 53 -7.85 -11.16 19.52
C ILE A 53 -7.86 -10.47 20.87
N HIS A 54 -8.39 -9.25 20.89
CA HIS A 54 -8.51 -8.37 22.04
C HIS A 54 -9.96 -7.96 22.26
N ALA A 55 -10.24 -7.41 23.43
CA ALA A 55 -11.45 -6.66 23.71
C ALA A 55 -11.08 -5.36 24.40
N THR A 56 -11.73 -4.27 24.03
CA THR A 56 -11.25 -2.91 24.36
C THR A 56 -11.37 -2.56 25.84
N ALA A 57 -12.19 -3.30 26.61
CA ALA A 57 -12.64 -2.93 27.96
C ALA A 57 -13.34 -1.56 28.00
N GLY A 58 -13.87 -1.11 26.87
CA GLY A 58 -14.59 0.14 26.68
C GLY A 58 -15.85 -0.07 25.84
N SER A 59 -16.68 0.97 25.74
CA SER A 59 -18.02 0.88 25.16
C SER A 59 -18.18 1.68 23.85
N SER A 60 -17.09 2.04 23.19
CA SER A 60 -17.15 2.72 21.89
C SER A 60 -15.85 2.61 21.09
N SER A 61 -15.97 2.72 19.77
CA SER A 61 -14.83 2.76 18.87
C SER A 61 -13.96 4.00 19.12
N GLU A 62 -14.58 5.15 19.40
CA GLU A 62 -13.87 6.40 19.72
C GLU A 62 -13.05 6.26 21.02
N GLY A 63 -13.62 5.58 22.04
CA GLY A 63 -12.91 5.27 23.27
C GLY A 63 -11.70 4.37 23.03
N ALA A 64 -11.86 3.33 22.20
CA ALA A 64 -10.75 2.47 21.80
C ALA A 64 -9.66 3.25 21.05
N VAL A 65 -10.03 4.09 20.09
CA VAL A 65 -9.08 4.89 19.29
C VAL A 65 -8.36 5.96 20.11
N SER A 66 -8.95 6.45 21.21
CA SER A 66 -8.28 7.42 22.08
C SER A 66 -6.91 6.93 22.58
N VAL A 67 -6.74 5.62 22.82
CA VAL A 67 -5.45 5.07 23.27
C VAL A 67 -4.36 5.16 22.21
N MET A 68 -4.76 5.12 20.93
CA MET A 68 -3.86 5.34 19.78
C MET A 68 -3.46 6.80 19.70
N ARG A 69 -4.44 7.70 19.87
CA ARG A 69 -4.19 9.15 19.87
C ARG A 69 -3.27 9.59 21.00
N ASP A 70 -3.35 8.91 22.14
CA ASP A 70 -2.46 9.12 23.29
C ASP A 70 -1.08 8.46 23.14
N GLY A 71 -0.82 7.70 22.06
CA GLY A 71 0.44 6.98 21.87
C GLY A 71 0.66 5.81 22.86
N ARG A 72 -0.39 5.32 23.52
CA ARG A 72 -0.27 4.29 24.58
C ARG A 72 -0.31 2.87 24.05
N ALA A 73 -1.08 2.63 23.00
CA ALA A 73 -1.24 1.33 22.35
C ALA A 73 -1.83 1.54 20.94
N SER A 74 -1.81 0.51 20.11
CA SER A 74 -2.54 0.50 18.84
C SER A 74 -2.87 -0.90 18.36
N PHE A 75 -3.78 -0.98 17.40
CA PHE A 75 -4.30 -2.21 16.82
C PHE A 75 -4.58 -1.99 15.33
N HIS A 76 -4.69 -3.09 14.58
CA HIS A 76 -4.85 -3.03 13.12
C HIS A 76 -6.33 -2.89 12.75
N TRP A 77 -7.17 -3.64 13.44
CA TRP A 77 -8.61 -3.73 13.18
C TRP A 77 -9.39 -3.39 14.44
N LEU A 78 -10.54 -2.74 14.26
CA LEU A 78 -11.49 -2.47 15.33
C LEU A 78 -12.91 -2.79 14.88
N VAL A 79 -13.56 -3.67 15.62
CA VAL A 79 -14.94 -4.09 15.40
C VAL A 79 -15.86 -3.25 16.29
N PRO A 80 -16.75 -2.42 15.72
CA PRO A 80 -17.63 -1.52 16.46
C PRO A 80 -18.54 -2.21 17.47
N ASP A 81 -18.96 -1.44 18.47
CA ASP A 81 -19.97 -1.80 19.46
C ASP A 81 -21.34 -2.02 18.81
N GLU A 82 -22.23 -2.81 19.41
CA GLU A 82 -23.62 -2.98 18.98
C GLU A 82 -24.45 -1.70 18.95
N ASP A 83 -24.10 -0.71 19.77
CA ASP A 83 -24.81 0.57 19.82
C ASP A 83 -24.25 1.61 18.82
N GLU A 84 -23.24 1.27 18.02
CA GLU A 84 -22.62 2.16 17.04
C GLU A 84 -23.26 2.02 15.65
N ALA A 85 -23.44 3.14 14.93
CA ALA A 85 -24.10 3.16 13.60
C ALA A 85 -23.38 2.33 12.52
N GLN A 86 -22.10 2.01 12.76
CA GLN A 86 -21.21 1.22 11.94
C GLN A 86 -21.40 -0.28 12.13
N HIS A 87 -21.99 -0.69 13.25
CA HIS A 87 -22.32 -2.06 13.54
C HIS A 87 -23.18 -2.67 12.42
N GLY A 88 -22.90 -3.92 12.06
CA GLY A 88 -23.59 -4.59 10.96
C GLY A 88 -23.11 -4.17 9.56
N LYS A 89 -22.22 -3.17 9.43
CA LYS A 89 -21.91 -2.54 8.14
C LYS A 89 -20.43 -2.54 7.80
N ILE A 90 -19.60 -2.03 8.71
CA ILE A 90 -18.17 -1.84 8.46
C ILE A 90 -17.35 -2.21 9.68
N VAL A 91 -16.09 -2.57 9.46
CA VAL A 91 -15.07 -2.58 10.51
C VAL A 91 -14.06 -1.46 10.24
N TRP A 92 -13.40 -1.00 11.30
CA TRP A 92 -12.41 0.05 11.18
C TRP A 92 -11.01 -0.53 10.96
N ALA A 93 -10.30 -0.02 9.95
CA ALA A 93 -8.86 -0.11 9.84
C ALA A 93 -8.23 1.03 10.66
N CYS A 94 -7.30 0.69 11.55
CA CYS A 94 -6.74 1.63 12.53
C CYS A 94 -5.24 1.83 12.36
N ALA A 95 -4.49 0.78 12.04
CA ALA A 95 -3.07 0.85 11.70
C ALA A 95 -2.80 0.04 10.43
N PRO A 96 -1.87 0.49 9.55
CA PRO A 96 -1.50 -0.28 8.38
C PRO A 96 -0.81 -1.58 8.79
N GLU A 97 -1.23 -2.69 8.19
CA GLU A 97 -0.67 -4.02 8.48
C GLU A 97 0.82 -4.13 8.14
N THR A 98 1.37 -3.20 7.35
CA THR A 98 2.82 -3.10 7.08
C THR A 98 3.62 -2.58 8.28
N LEU A 99 2.98 -1.93 9.25
CA LEU A 99 3.59 -1.47 10.49
C LEU A 99 3.24 -2.41 11.65
N ALA A 100 4.08 -2.44 12.68
CA ALA A 100 3.83 -3.12 13.93
C ALA A 100 2.98 -2.22 14.84
N ALA A 101 1.69 -2.53 14.96
CA ALA A 101 0.84 -1.92 15.98
C ALA A 101 1.23 -2.41 17.39
N TRP A 102 1.09 -1.56 18.41
CA TRP A 102 1.51 -1.83 19.78
C TRP A 102 0.36 -2.43 20.60
N HIS A 103 -0.02 -3.68 20.32
CA HIS A 103 -1.15 -4.35 20.98
C HIS A 103 -0.74 -5.39 22.04
N VAL A 104 0.50 -5.88 21.99
CA VAL A 104 1.08 -6.80 22.98
C VAL A 104 2.38 -6.21 23.50
N ARG A 105 2.78 -6.50 24.75
CA ARG A 105 4.10 -6.06 25.23
C ARG A 105 5.20 -6.85 24.52
N ASN A 106 6.28 -6.19 24.11
CA ASN A 106 7.37 -6.85 23.38
C ASN A 106 8.05 -7.99 24.17
N ALA A 107 8.00 -7.96 25.50
CA ALA A 107 8.54 -9.01 26.37
C ALA A 107 7.64 -10.25 26.49
N CYS A 108 6.38 -10.17 26.07
CA CYS A 108 5.44 -11.27 26.15
C CYS A 108 5.64 -12.24 24.98
N SER A 109 5.46 -13.52 25.27
CA SER A 109 5.48 -14.64 24.32
C SER A 109 4.81 -15.84 24.99
N HIS A 110 4.43 -16.86 24.22
CA HIS A 110 3.92 -18.12 24.76
C HIS A 110 4.51 -19.28 23.96
N PRO A 111 5.01 -20.36 24.59
CA PRO A 111 5.67 -21.48 23.90
C PRO A 111 4.79 -22.13 22.82
N ASP A 112 3.48 -22.26 23.06
CA ASP A 112 2.54 -22.79 22.06
C ASP A 112 2.30 -21.88 20.85
N VAL A 113 2.78 -20.63 20.88
CA VAL A 113 2.58 -19.65 19.82
C VAL A 113 3.92 -19.32 19.20
N TRP A 114 4.15 -19.85 17.99
CA TRP A 114 5.39 -19.69 17.25
C TRP A 114 6.66 -19.96 18.10
N ASP A 115 6.63 -21.08 18.83
CA ASP A 115 7.74 -21.57 19.66
C ASP A 115 8.27 -20.55 20.68
N GLY A 116 7.40 -19.64 21.13
CA GLY A 116 7.75 -18.61 22.12
C GLY A 116 8.60 -17.47 21.57
N HIS A 117 8.55 -17.19 20.26
CA HIS A 117 9.26 -16.06 19.69
C HIS A 117 8.85 -14.73 20.38
N PRO A 118 9.80 -13.83 20.74
CA PRO A 118 9.48 -12.57 21.39
C PRO A 118 8.98 -11.51 20.40
N LYS A 119 8.64 -10.30 20.90
CA LYS A 119 8.22 -9.15 20.10
C LYS A 119 6.99 -9.41 19.23
N VAL A 120 5.94 -9.96 19.84
CA VAL A 120 4.69 -10.36 19.18
C VAL A 120 4.16 -9.35 18.15
N ASN A 121 4.19 -8.05 18.47
CA ASN A 121 3.72 -6.97 17.57
C ASN A 121 4.34 -7.01 16.16
N HIS A 122 5.61 -7.44 16.03
CA HIS A 122 6.35 -7.35 14.78
C HIS A 122 5.97 -8.46 13.78
N TRP A 123 5.37 -9.56 14.24
CA TRP A 123 4.97 -10.72 13.45
C TRP A 123 3.50 -11.09 13.61
N SER A 124 2.71 -10.24 14.26
CA SER A 124 1.27 -10.43 14.40
C SER A 124 0.47 -9.20 14.00
N LEU A 125 -0.83 -9.44 13.80
CA LEU A 125 -1.85 -8.41 13.68
C LEU A 125 -2.78 -8.47 14.89
N GLY A 126 -3.42 -7.35 15.22
CA GLY A 126 -4.24 -7.18 16.41
C GLY A 126 -5.63 -6.72 16.01
N ILE A 127 -6.64 -7.45 16.47
CA ILE A 127 -8.06 -7.11 16.29
C ILE A 127 -8.64 -6.76 17.66
N GLU A 128 -9.12 -5.53 17.78
CA GLU A 128 -9.92 -5.09 18.93
C GLU A 128 -11.41 -5.26 18.64
N VAL A 129 -12.14 -5.83 19.59
CA VAL A 129 -13.60 -5.85 19.55
C VAL A 129 -14.11 -4.94 20.66
N VAL A 130 -14.93 -3.95 20.32
CA VAL A 130 -15.46 -3.03 21.33
C VAL A 130 -16.39 -3.81 22.25
N ASN A 131 -16.02 -3.87 23.53
CA ASN A 131 -16.78 -4.56 24.57
C ASN A 131 -16.23 -4.15 25.94
N THR A 132 -17.11 -3.93 26.91
CA THR A 132 -16.73 -3.49 28.28
C THR A 132 -16.12 -4.60 29.12
N GLN A 133 -16.18 -5.86 28.68
CA GLN A 133 -15.76 -7.07 29.39
C GLN A 133 -16.47 -7.29 30.73
N ARG A 134 -17.60 -6.62 30.95
CA ARG A 134 -18.48 -6.87 32.11
C ARG A 134 -19.31 -8.13 31.87
N SER A 135 -19.69 -8.82 32.94
CA SER A 135 -20.47 -10.07 32.85
C SER A 135 -21.84 -9.93 32.18
N SER A 136 -22.39 -8.71 32.07
CA SER A 136 -23.64 -8.41 31.40
C SER A 136 -23.49 -8.09 29.91
N ASP A 137 -22.28 -7.86 29.43
CA ASP A 137 -21.98 -7.32 28.11
C ASP A 137 -21.42 -8.43 27.21
N ARG A 138 -22.31 -9.07 26.44
CA ARG A 138 -21.97 -10.16 25.54
C ARG A 138 -21.68 -9.59 24.16
N PHE A 139 -20.64 -10.11 23.51
CA PHE A 139 -20.41 -9.86 22.09
C PHE A 139 -21.64 -10.26 21.27
N SER A 140 -22.11 -9.32 20.46
CA SER A 140 -23.15 -9.55 19.46
C SER A 140 -22.74 -10.62 18.45
N ASP A 141 -23.72 -11.23 17.78
CA ASP A 141 -23.43 -12.21 16.74
C ASP A 141 -22.60 -11.63 15.60
N TRP A 142 -22.89 -10.38 15.21
CA TRP A 142 -22.18 -9.69 14.15
C TRP A 142 -20.73 -9.38 14.52
N GLN A 143 -20.42 -8.96 15.75
CA GLN A 143 -19.04 -8.71 16.16
C GLN A 143 -18.18 -9.99 16.02
N VAL A 144 -18.73 -11.12 16.44
CA VAL A 144 -18.05 -12.43 16.35
C VAL A 144 -17.84 -12.84 14.89
N GLU A 145 -18.85 -12.65 14.05
CA GLU A 145 -18.78 -12.93 12.61
C GLU A 145 -17.78 -12.02 11.89
N ALA A 146 -17.82 -10.71 12.15
CA ALA A 146 -16.89 -9.74 11.60
C ALA A 146 -15.44 -10.01 12.03
N THR A 147 -15.23 -10.37 13.30
CA THR A 147 -13.90 -10.78 13.80
C THR A 147 -13.41 -12.03 13.06
N ALA A 148 -14.29 -13.03 12.85
CA ALA A 148 -13.93 -14.23 12.09
C ALA A 148 -13.64 -13.91 10.62
N GLN A 149 -14.39 -12.99 10.01
CA GLN A 149 -14.19 -12.54 8.64
C GLN A 149 -12.84 -11.84 8.46
N ILE A 150 -12.43 -10.99 9.41
CA ILE A 150 -11.09 -10.37 9.41
C ILE A 150 -10.00 -11.45 9.48
N VAL A 151 -10.15 -12.47 10.33
CA VAL A 151 -9.17 -13.57 10.38
C VAL A 151 -9.11 -14.31 9.04
N ARG A 152 -10.24 -14.64 8.41
CA ARG A 152 -10.26 -15.29 7.09
C ARG A 152 -9.63 -14.40 6.01
N TYR A 153 -9.87 -13.09 6.06
CA TYR A 153 -9.25 -12.10 5.17
C TYR A 153 -7.72 -12.07 5.32
N CYS A 154 -7.22 -11.95 6.54
CA CYS A 154 -5.79 -12.04 6.79
C CYS A 154 -5.22 -13.41 6.40
N TRP A 155 -5.96 -14.50 6.62
CA TRP A 155 -5.52 -15.85 6.26
C TRP A 155 -5.42 -16.04 4.75
N ALA A 156 -6.37 -15.51 3.98
CA ALA A 156 -6.28 -15.47 2.52
C ALA A 156 -5.08 -14.63 2.05
N LYS A 157 -4.68 -13.59 2.79
CA LYS A 157 -3.59 -12.66 2.44
C LYS A 157 -2.19 -13.13 2.83
N TYR A 158 -2.01 -13.70 4.02
CA TYR A 158 -0.69 -13.98 4.61
C TYR A 158 -0.35 -15.48 4.58
N PRO A 159 0.66 -15.90 3.79
CA PRO A 159 0.92 -17.32 3.54
C PRO A 159 1.40 -18.10 4.78
N ASN A 160 2.08 -17.41 5.69
CA ASN A 160 2.64 -18.02 6.89
C ASN A 160 1.80 -17.74 8.15
N LEU A 161 0.60 -17.17 8.00
CA LEU A 161 -0.30 -16.97 9.11
C LEU A 161 -0.83 -18.31 9.60
N LYS A 162 -0.55 -18.63 10.86
CA LYS A 162 -0.89 -19.92 11.47
C LYS A 162 -1.69 -19.76 12.76
N HIS A 163 -1.31 -18.84 13.63
CA HIS A 163 -1.85 -18.82 14.99
C HIS A 163 -3.00 -17.81 15.11
N VAL A 164 -4.11 -18.22 15.69
CA VAL A 164 -5.16 -17.31 16.19
C VAL A 164 -5.20 -17.46 17.70
N VAL A 165 -4.96 -16.38 18.43
CA VAL A 165 -4.70 -16.43 19.87
C VAL A 165 -5.32 -15.24 20.59
N SER A 166 -5.72 -15.42 21.84
CA SER A 166 -6.13 -14.30 22.70
C SER A 166 -4.93 -13.53 23.26
N HIS A 167 -5.14 -12.28 23.62
CA HIS A 167 -4.16 -11.53 24.38
C HIS A 167 -3.88 -12.16 25.76
N ALA A 168 -4.93 -12.66 26.42
CA ALA A 168 -4.80 -13.36 27.71
C ALA A 168 -3.87 -14.58 27.64
N LYS A 169 -3.81 -15.31 26.52
CA LYS A 169 -2.87 -16.43 26.39
C LYS A 169 -1.41 -15.95 26.29
N LEU A 170 -1.17 -14.82 25.61
CA LEU A 170 0.18 -14.27 25.44
C LEU A 170 0.70 -13.55 26.70
N ASP A 171 -0.18 -13.08 27.57
CA ASP A 171 0.17 -12.35 28.80
C ASP A 171 -0.77 -12.72 29.97
N PRO A 172 -0.78 -14.00 30.40
CA PRO A 172 -1.81 -14.57 31.29
C PRO A 172 -1.81 -14.02 32.71
N ASP A 173 -0.72 -13.41 33.16
CA ASP A 173 -0.62 -12.83 34.49
C ASP A 173 -1.22 -11.41 34.56
N ARG A 174 -1.37 -10.74 33.40
CA ARG A 174 -1.80 -9.34 33.33
C ARG A 174 -3.10 -9.15 32.56
N ARG A 175 -3.34 -9.96 31.54
CA ARG A 175 -4.44 -9.78 30.58
C ARG A 175 -5.47 -10.89 30.70
N HIS A 176 -6.72 -10.51 30.46
CA HIS A 176 -7.89 -11.37 30.55
C HIS A 176 -8.75 -11.27 29.28
N ASP A 177 -8.42 -10.33 28.38
CA ASP A 177 -9.12 -10.10 27.12
C ASP A 177 -8.84 -11.21 26.09
N PRO A 178 -9.84 -11.57 25.25
CA PRO A 178 -11.14 -10.91 25.05
C PRO A 178 -12.23 -11.25 26.10
N GLY A 179 -11.86 -11.97 27.17
CA GLY A 179 -12.77 -12.29 28.28
C GLY A 179 -13.50 -13.61 28.09
N GLU A 180 -14.09 -14.11 29.18
CA GLU A 180 -14.81 -15.39 29.20
C GLU A 180 -16.08 -15.39 28.35
N LEU A 181 -16.63 -14.20 28.08
CA LEU A 181 -17.83 -14.01 27.27
C LEU A 181 -17.58 -14.02 25.76
N PHE A 182 -16.33 -13.90 25.31
CA PHE A 182 -16.02 -14.04 23.90
C PHE A 182 -16.26 -15.49 23.48
N PRO A 183 -17.18 -15.76 22.52
CA PRO A 183 -17.61 -17.11 22.20
C PRO A 183 -16.58 -17.82 21.31
N TRP A 184 -15.45 -18.21 21.91
CA TRP A 184 -14.26 -18.70 21.21
C TRP A 184 -14.52 -19.91 20.30
N ASP A 185 -15.34 -20.87 20.74
CA ASP A 185 -15.66 -22.05 19.92
C ASP A 185 -16.47 -21.68 18.68
N ARG A 186 -17.51 -20.84 18.83
CA ARG A 186 -18.30 -20.32 17.71
C ARG A 186 -17.42 -19.50 16.76
N PHE A 187 -16.58 -18.62 17.30
CA PHE A 187 -15.62 -17.85 16.53
C PHE A 187 -14.67 -18.75 15.73
N LYS A 188 -14.09 -19.77 16.36
CA LYS A 188 -13.23 -20.77 15.71
C LYS A 188 -13.97 -21.51 14.60
N GLU A 189 -15.21 -21.94 14.84
CA GLU A 189 -16.05 -22.58 13.82
C GLU A 189 -16.28 -21.66 12.62
N LEU A 190 -16.59 -20.38 12.87
CA LEU A 190 -16.76 -19.38 11.81
C LEU A 190 -15.47 -19.13 11.04
N VAL A 191 -14.31 -19.13 11.70
CA VAL A 191 -13.02 -18.98 11.02
C VAL A 191 -12.71 -20.17 10.13
N LEU A 192 -12.87 -21.39 10.65
CA LEU A 192 -12.47 -22.61 9.94
C LEU A 192 -13.48 -23.04 8.87
N ASN A 193 -14.78 -22.84 9.13
CA ASN A 193 -15.88 -23.34 8.29
C ASN A 193 -16.72 -22.22 7.67
N GLY A 194 -16.28 -20.96 7.78
CA GLY A 194 -16.92 -19.84 7.10
C GLY A 194 -17.00 -20.10 5.60
N LYS A 195 -18.08 -19.65 4.96
CA LYS A 195 -18.21 -19.72 3.51
C LYS A 195 -17.13 -18.83 2.87
N GLU A 196 -16.69 -19.19 1.67
CA GLU A 196 -15.97 -18.23 0.84
C GLU A 196 -16.85 -17.00 0.69
N GLU A 197 -16.27 -15.83 0.99
CA GLU A 197 -17.00 -14.59 0.81
C GLU A 197 -17.23 -14.39 -0.70
N ALA A 198 -18.38 -13.86 -1.07
CA ALA A 198 -18.68 -13.57 -2.46
C ALA A 198 -17.55 -12.69 -3.00
N VAL A 199 -16.77 -13.28 -3.90
CA VAL A 199 -15.86 -12.52 -4.72
C VAL A 199 -16.74 -11.78 -5.72
N ASP A 200 -16.50 -10.48 -5.86
CA ASP A 200 -17.09 -9.75 -6.98
C ASP A 200 -16.89 -10.57 -8.26
N ALA A 201 -17.92 -10.64 -9.12
CA ALA A 201 -17.92 -11.52 -10.29
C ALA A 201 -16.64 -11.36 -11.14
N ILE A 202 -16.06 -10.16 -11.15
CA ILE A 202 -14.79 -9.80 -11.79
C ILE A 202 -13.59 -10.61 -11.26
N VAL A 203 -13.55 -10.94 -9.96
CA VAL A 203 -12.48 -11.72 -9.34
C VAL A 203 -12.72 -13.23 -9.52
N GLY A 204 -13.97 -13.68 -9.54
CA GLY A 204 -14.32 -15.08 -9.84
C GLY A 204 -13.96 -15.50 -11.27
N GLU A 205 -13.93 -14.53 -12.20
CA GLU A 205 -13.50 -14.70 -13.60
C GLU A 205 -11.98 -14.50 -13.79
N ALA A 206 -11.26 -14.02 -12.78
CA ALA A 206 -9.83 -13.78 -12.86
C ALA A 206 -9.06 -15.12 -12.84
N THR A 207 -8.11 -15.28 -13.77
CA THR A 207 -7.25 -16.48 -13.78
C THR A 207 -6.32 -16.44 -12.56
N PRO A 208 -6.29 -17.50 -11.71
CA PRO A 208 -5.34 -17.61 -10.60
C PRO A 208 -3.91 -17.40 -11.08
N ALA A 209 -3.10 -16.66 -10.32
CA ALA A 209 -1.76 -16.23 -10.74
C ALA A 209 -0.81 -17.38 -11.09
N ASP A 210 -1.01 -18.55 -10.48
CA ASP A 210 -0.29 -19.80 -10.74
C ASP A 210 -0.72 -20.51 -12.04
N ARG A 211 -1.88 -20.14 -12.60
CA ARG A 211 -2.43 -20.61 -13.87
C ARG A 211 -2.30 -19.61 -15.00
N ILE A 212 -1.72 -18.44 -14.72
CA ILE A 212 -1.28 -17.53 -15.76
C ILE A 212 -0.04 -18.17 -16.38
N GLU A 213 -0.21 -18.91 -17.47
CA GLU A 213 0.92 -19.30 -18.30
C GLU A 213 1.63 -18.02 -18.77
N ASN A 214 2.95 -17.92 -18.55
CA ASN A 214 3.76 -16.89 -19.17
C ASN A 214 3.54 -16.97 -20.68
N PRO A 215 2.90 -15.98 -21.34
CA PRO A 215 2.66 -16.08 -22.77
C PRO A 215 3.97 -15.79 -23.47
N THR A 216 4.74 -16.85 -23.72
CA THR A 216 5.57 -16.90 -24.91
C THR A 216 4.62 -16.90 -26.10
N THR A 217 4.67 -15.81 -26.88
CA THR A 217 4.30 -15.77 -28.29
C THR A 217 3.03 -16.54 -28.69
N ALA A 218 1.84 -16.01 -28.43
CA ALA A 218 0.67 -16.23 -29.29
C ALA A 218 -0.38 -15.15 -29.03
N GLY A 219 -0.85 -14.51 -30.11
CA GLY A 219 -1.78 -13.39 -30.05
C GLY A 219 -3.25 -13.79 -29.88
N CYS A 220 -4.04 -12.86 -29.35
CA CYS A 220 -5.48 -12.61 -29.53
C CYS A 220 -5.82 -11.46 -28.54
N CYS A 221 -6.61 -10.42 -28.81
CA CYS A 221 -7.70 -10.21 -29.75
C CYS A 221 -7.67 -8.78 -30.29
N THR A 222 -8.18 -8.64 -31.51
CA THR A 222 -8.41 -7.39 -32.23
C THR A 222 -9.57 -6.59 -31.63
N VAL A 223 -9.30 -5.34 -31.24
CA VAL A 223 -10.30 -4.27 -31.22
C VAL A 223 -9.74 -3.11 -32.03
N GLU A 224 -10.48 -2.75 -33.09
CA GLU A 224 -10.13 -1.67 -34.00
C GLU A 224 -10.17 -0.32 -33.27
N SER A 225 -9.01 0.27 -33.02
CA SER A 225 -8.87 1.72 -32.95
C SER A 225 -7.44 2.13 -33.35
N GLY A 226 -7.34 2.86 -34.47
CA GLY A 226 -6.21 3.66 -34.95
C GLY A 226 -4.79 3.28 -34.53
N ASP A 227 -4.05 2.68 -35.46
CA ASP A 227 -2.61 2.44 -35.43
C ASP A 227 -1.81 3.66 -34.92
N ARG A 228 -1.45 3.66 -33.63
CA ARG A 228 -0.41 4.51 -33.06
C ARG A 228 0.77 3.59 -32.75
N GLY A 229 1.76 3.58 -33.64
CA GLY A 229 2.98 2.78 -33.50
C GLY A 229 3.75 3.09 -32.20
N ALA A 230 4.58 2.15 -31.76
CA ALA A 230 5.40 2.33 -30.56
C ALA A 230 6.43 3.45 -30.73
N LYS A 231 6.62 4.27 -29.68
CA LYS A 231 7.59 5.37 -29.67
C LYS A 231 8.30 5.47 -28.33
N ALA A 232 9.62 5.67 -28.37
CA ALA A 232 10.42 5.92 -27.17
C ALA A 232 11.46 7.02 -27.45
N ILE A 233 11.64 7.92 -26.49
CA ILE A 233 12.73 8.88 -26.48
C ILE A 233 14.00 8.13 -26.08
N ALA A 234 14.95 8.04 -27.00
CA ALA A 234 16.22 7.35 -26.78
C ALA A 234 17.12 8.14 -25.81
N ASN A 235 18.10 7.45 -25.20
CA ASN A 235 19.17 8.03 -24.38
C ASN A 235 18.71 8.83 -23.15
N VAL A 236 17.53 8.52 -22.60
CA VAL A 236 17.12 9.03 -21.29
C VAL A 236 17.88 8.23 -20.21
N PRO A 237 18.77 8.85 -19.42
CA PRO A 237 19.51 8.15 -18.39
C PRO A 237 18.58 7.70 -17.26
N TYR A 238 18.97 6.64 -16.58
CA TYR A 238 18.32 6.18 -15.36
C TYR A 238 19.11 6.63 -14.15
N PHE A 239 18.40 7.17 -13.14
CA PHE A 239 18.94 7.48 -11.82
C PHE A 239 18.04 6.84 -10.77
N SER A 240 18.65 6.09 -9.85
CA SER A 240 17.96 5.53 -8.67
C SER A 240 17.94 6.59 -7.57
N GLN A 241 16.77 6.86 -6.99
CA GLN A 241 16.69 7.79 -5.86
C GLN A 241 17.40 7.26 -4.61
N LEU A 242 17.59 5.94 -4.53
CA LEU A 242 18.28 5.30 -3.40
C LEU A 242 19.79 5.54 -3.42
N ASP A 243 20.33 6.01 -4.55
CA ASP A 243 21.74 6.41 -4.67
C ASP A 243 21.97 7.87 -4.25
N ASN A 244 20.90 8.63 -4.00
CA ASN A 244 21.01 10.03 -3.57
C ASN A 244 21.63 10.13 -2.18
N GLU A 245 22.53 11.09 -1.99
CA GLU A 245 23.04 11.44 -0.66
C GLU A 245 21.95 12.08 0.22
N LEU A 246 21.02 12.83 -0.41
CA LEU A 246 20.00 13.61 0.28
C LEU A 246 18.61 13.00 0.15
N GLU A 247 18.09 12.55 1.31
CA GLU A 247 16.75 11.99 1.47
C GLU A 247 16.37 10.91 0.44
N PRO A 248 17.14 9.80 0.33
CA PRO A 248 16.94 8.77 -0.70
C PRO A 248 15.53 8.14 -0.70
N TYR A 249 14.80 8.19 0.42
CA TYR A 249 13.42 7.67 0.54
C TYR A 249 12.33 8.71 0.28
N ALA A 250 12.69 9.95 -0.06
CA ALA A 250 11.75 11.05 -0.31
C ALA A 250 12.15 11.94 -1.49
N SER A 251 13.13 11.55 -2.31
CA SER A 251 13.75 12.36 -3.36
C SER A 251 13.27 12.03 -4.79
N CYS A 252 12.23 11.21 -4.95
CA CYS A 252 11.66 10.83 -6.26
C CYS A 252 11.41 12.03 -7.20
N ASN A 253 11.06 13.20 -6.64
CA ASN A 253 10.89 14.45 -7.36
C ASN A 253 12.14 14.93 -8.09
N VAL A 254 13.20 15.24 -7.35
CA VAL A 254 14.46 15.74 -7.92
C VAL A 254 15.17 14.69 -8.75
N THR A 255 15.03 13.39 -8.42
CA THR A 255 15.60 12.29 -9.22
C THR A 255 14.89 12.15 -10.57
N SER A 256 13.55 12.20 -10.59
CA SER A 256 12.79 12.20 -11.85
C SER A 256 13.12 13.41 -12.73
N LEU A 257 13.19 14.60 -12.12
CA LEU A 257 13.58 15.80 -12.85
C LEU A 257 15.03 15.72 -13.37
N ALA A 258 15.96 15.18 -12.56
CA ALA A 258 17.35 14.98 -12.98
C ALA A 258 17.45 14.09 -14.22
N MET A 259 16.70 12.98 -14.30
CA MET A 259 16.67 12.12 -15.48
C MET A 259 16.24 12.90 -16.73
N CYS A 260 15.18 13.71 -16.64
CA CYS A 260 14.73 14.54 -17.75
C CYS A 260 15.78 15.59 -18.16
N LEU A 261 16.34 16.32 -17.20
CA LEU A 261 17.34 17.35 -17.46
C LEU A 261 18.64 16.76 -18.05
N ALA A 262 19.07 15.62 -17.54
CA ALA A 262 20.26 14.93 -18.01
C ALA A 262 20.11 14.42 -19.46
N ALA A 263 18.91 13.99 -19.85
CA ALA A 263 18.59 13.67 -21.25
C ALA A 263 18.78 14.89 -22.19
N PHE A 264 18.57 16.11 -21.69
CA PHE A 264 18.78 17.37 -22.42
C PHE A 264 20.21 17.92 -22.33
N GLY A 265 21.13 17.14 -21.75
CA GLY A 265 22.55 17.50 -21.60
C GLY A 265 22.87 18.34 -20.37
N VAL A 266 21.92 18.56 -19.47
CA VAL A 266 22.18 19.25 -18.19
C VAL A 266 23.00 18.34 -17.28
N ARG A 267 23.99 18.92 -16.60
CA ARG A 267 24.85 18.24 -15.63
C ARG A 267 24.93 19.07 -14.36
N SER A 268 25.35 18.44 -13.26
CA SER A 268 25.66 19.18 -12.04
C SER A 268 26.77 20.20 -12.33
N PRO A 269 26.65 21.46 -11.86
CA PRO A 269 27.73 22.43 -11.95
C PRO A 269 28.85 22.17 -10.94
N VAL A 270 28.66 21.26 -9.99
CA VAL A 270 29.66 20.87 -8.99
C VAL A 270 30.29 19.55 -9.41
N ALA A 271 31.61 19.54 -9.54
CA ALA A 271 32.36 18.34 -9.91
C ALA A 271 32.08 17.18 -8.94
N HIS A 272 31.93 15.97 -9.49
CA HIS A 272 31.64 14.73 -8.75
C HIS A 272 30.33 14.71 -7.95
N GLN A 273 29.47 15.72 -8.09
CA GLN A 273 28.15 15.72 -7.45
C GLN A 273 27.07 15.19 -8.40
N GLN A 274 26.18 14.34 -7.89
CA GLN A 274 24.98 13.90 -8.59
C GLN A 274 24.05 15.09 -8.89
N LEU A 275 23.34 15.03 -10.03
CA LEU A 275 22.49 16.15 -10.48
C LEU A 275 21.27 16.32 -9.56
N GLU A 276 20.68 15.23 -9.12
CA GLU A 276 19.53 15.16 -8.22
C GLU A 276 19.83 15.71 -6.83
N ASP A 277 21.01 15.43 -6.27
CA ASP A 277 21.47 16.06 -5.02
C ASP A 277 21.75 17.55 -5.20
N TRP A 278 22.25 17.96 -6.36
CA TRP A 278 22.40 19.37 -6.69
C TRP A 278 21.04 20.08 -6.81
N LEU A 279 20.07 19.47 -7.49
CA LEU A 279 18.70 19.96 -7.64
C LEU A 279 18.00 20.08 -6.28
N PHE A 280 18.23 19.12 -5.38
CA PHE A 280 17.73 19.16 -4.01
C PHE A 280 18.18 20.45 -3.29
N ARG A 281 19.50 20.71 -3.29
CA ARG A 281 20.07 21.93 -2.67
C ARG A 281 19.64 23.20 -3.41
N ARG A 282 19.45 23.11 -4.73
CA ARG A 282 18.95 24.23 -5.54
C ARG A 282 17.53 24.61 -5.17
N ALA A 283 16.65 23.65 -4.93
CA ALA A 283 15.28 23.91 -4.48
C ALA A 283 15.27 24.70 -3.16
N GLN A 284 16.11 24.31 -2.19
CA GLN A 284 16.30 25.04 -0.93
C GLN A 284 16.80 26.47 -1.17
N THR A 285 17.77 26.64 -2.07
CA THR A 285 18.32 27.97 -2.42
C THR A 285 17.28 28.87 -3.08
N LEU A 286 16.41 28.31 -3.92
CA LEU A 286 15.31 29.03 -4.58
C LEU A 286 14.12 29.27 -3.65
N GLY A 287 14.08 28.64 -2.47
CA GLY A 287 12.95 28.70 -1.55
C GLY A 287 11.71 28.00 -2.10
N CYS A 288 11.84 27.07 -3.05
CA CYS A 288 10.71 26.37 -3.65
C CYS A 288 10.54 24.96 -3.05
N SER A 289 9.30 24.49 -2.97
CA SER A 289 9.00 23.14 -2.48
C SER A 289 9.11 22.14 -3.62
N ARG A 290 10.07 21.21 -3.53
CA ARG A 290 10.19 20.08 -4.47
C ARG A 290 9.00 19.10 -4.43
N PHE A 291 8.14 19.22 -3.42
CA PHE A 291 6.90 18.45 -3.30
C PHE A 291 5.71 19.10 -4.01
N SER A 292 5.82 20.37 -4.42
CA SER A 292 4.76 21.04 -5.16
C SER A 292 5.05 21.05 -6.67
N THR A 293 4.00 20.96 -7.48
CA THR A 293 4.08 21.02 -8.94
C THR A 293 4.68 22.34 -9.40
N ALA A 294 4.30 23.46 -8.77
CA ALA A 294 4.90 24.77 -9.02
C ALA A 294 6.39 24.82 -8.69
N GLY A 295 6.82 24.21 -7.57
CA GLY A 295 8.23 24.20 -7.19
C GLY A 295 9.08 23.31 -8.09
N LEU A 296 8.55 22.16 -8.53
CA LEU A 296 9.23 21.30 -9.51
C LEU A 296 9.37 21.99 -10.88
N LYS A 297 8.32 22.68 -11.34
CA LYS A 297 8.35 23.53 -12.53
C LYS A 297 9.39 24.63 -12.44
N GLN A 298 9.40 25.38 -11.34
CA GLN A 298 10.40 26.43 -11.11
C GLN A 298 11.82 25.87 -11.14
N LEU A 299 12.04 24.68 -10.58
CA LEU A 299 13.35 24.03 -10.56
C LEU A 299 13.78 23.54 -11.95
N ALA A 300 12.85 23.05 -12.77
CA ALA A 300 13.10 22.70 -14.17
C ALA A 300 13.50 23.95 -14.98
N GLU A 301 12.74 25.04 -14.85
CA GLU A 301 12.90 26.27 -15.62
C GLU A 301 14.04 27.18 -15.12
N ASP A 302 14.64 26.87 -13.96
CA ASP A 302 15.90 27.45 -13.49
C ASP A 302 17.06 27.14 -14.46
N ARG A 303 16.93 26.13 -15.31
CA ARG A 303 17.89 25.80 -16.37
C ARG A 303 17.54 26.56 -17.66
N PRO A 304 18.46 27.36 -18.23
CA PRO A 304 18.22 28.04 -19.49
C PRO A 304 17.83 27.08 -20.61
N GLY A 305 16.79 27.43 -21.34
CA GLY A 305 16.28 26.63 -22.46
C GLY A 305 15.46 25.41 -22.05
N ILE A 306 15.17 25.20 -20.75
CA ILE A 306 14.23 24.17 -20.30
C ILE A 306 12.86 24.79 -20.01
N ARG A 307 11.82 24.06 -20.37
CA ARG A 307 10.42 24.38 -20.10
C ARG A 307 9.70 23.18 -19.50
N ASP A 308 8.75 23.49 -18.64
CA ASP A 308 7.83 22.51 -18.05
C ASP A 308 6.40 22.98 -18.25
N ASP A 309 5.68 22.31 -19.15
CA ASP A 309 4.26 22.54 -19.39
C ASP A 309 3.43 21.60 -18.50
N PHE A 310 3.15 22.07 -17.28
CA PHE A 310 2.37 21.35 -16.28
C PHE A 310 0.86 21.49 -16.50
N THR A 311 0.12 20.39 -16.30
CA THR A 311 -1.33 20.37 -16.14
C THR A 311 -1.74 19.40 -15.03
N SER A 312 -2.79 19.74 -14.28
CA SER A 312 -3.41 18.83 -13.30
C SER A 312 -4.53 17.96 -13.90
N GLU A 313 -4.86 18.16 -15.17
CA GLU A 313 -5.96 17.48 -15.88
C GLU A 313 -5.44 16.72 -17.11
N GLY A 314 -4.24 16.14 -16.99
CA GLY A 314 -3.62 15.36 -18.05
C GLY A 314 -4.34 14.02 -18.28
N SER A 315 -4.22 13.51 -19.50
CA SER A 315 -4.71 12.19 -19.92
C SER A 315 -3.59 11.31 -20.48
N LEU A 316 -3.85 10.02 -20.64
CA LEU A 316 -2.94 9.10 -21.33
C LEU A 316 -2.66 9.56 -22.78
N ALA A 317 -3.65 10.16 -23.44
CA ALA A 317 -3.50 10.75 -24.76
C ALA A 317 -2.55 11.97 -24.76
N ASP A 318 -2.55 12.77 -23.70
CA ASP A 318 -1.63 13.91 -23.56
C ASP A 318 -0.18 13.45 -23.34
N ILE A 319 0.02 12.36 -22.60
CA ILE A 319 1.34 11.73 -22.45
C ILE A 319 1.85 11.26 -23.81
N ARG A 320 1.05 10.51 -24.58
CA ARG A 320 1.44 10.04 -25.92
C ARG A 320 1.79 11.20 -26.85
N ARG A 321 0.95 12.24 -26.88
CA ARG A 321 1.21 13.45 -27.69
C ARG A 321 2.49 14.16 -27.28
N ALA A 322 2.77 14.27 -25.97
CA ALA A 322 4.01 14.84 -25.48
C ALA A 322 5.24 14.02 -25.92
N ILE A 323 5.19 12.69 -25.82
CA ILE A 323 6.24 11.80 -26.34
C ILE A 323 6.38 11.95 -27.87
N ASP A 324 5.27 12.12 -28.60
CA ASP A 324 5.30 12.35 -30.05
C ASP A 324 6.05 13.63 -30.42
N GLU A 325 5.94 14.66 -29.58
CA GLU A 325 6.64 15.93 -29.70
C GLU A 325 8.07 15.89 -29.12
N GLY A 326 8.53 14.74 -28.61
CA GLY A 326 9.87 14.58 -28.03
C GLY A 326 10.01 15.16 -26.61
N LYS A 327 8.89 15.38 -25.91
CA LYS A 327 8.85 15.88 -24.53
C LYS A 327 8.83 14.72 -23.54
N LEU A 328 9.67 14.76 -22.51
CA LEU A 328 9.63 13.78 -21.43
C LEU A 328 8.50 14.11 -20.45
N CYS A 329 7.86 13.10 -19.89
CA CYS A 329 6.71 13.27 -19.01
C CYS A 329 7.06 12.84 -17.59
N ILE A 330 6.74 13.67 -16.60
CA ILE A 330 6.74 13.25 -15.18
C ILE A 330 5.29 13.22 -14.73
N VAL A 331 4.87 12.09 -14.17
CA VAL A 331 3.51 11.93 -13.63
C VAL A 331 3.55 11.70 -12.14
N HIS A 332 2.58 12.28 -11.43
CA HIS A 332 2.39 12.08 -10.01
C HIS A 332 1.29 11.04 -9.79
N GLY A 333 1.46 10.20 -8.77
CA GLY A 333 0.43 9.25 -8.40
C GLY A 333 0.73 8.54 -7.09
N TYR A 334 -0.20 7.71 -6.67
CA TYR A 334 -0.02 6.85 -5.51
C TYR A 334 0.53 5.50 -5.94
N PHE A 335 1.75 5.50 -6.48
CA PHE A 335 2.52 4.26 -6.67
C PHE A 335 3.08 3.74 -5.34
N THR A 336 3.25 4.62 -4.34
CA THR A 336 3.60 4.28 -2.97
C THR A 336 2.67 5.00 -1.98
N ALA A 337 2.67 4.58 -0.71
CA ALA A 337 1.84 5.16 0.34
C ALA A 337 1.96 6.70 0.52
N PRO A 338 3.16 7.30 0.57
CA PRO A 338 3.30 8.76 0.65
C PRO A 338 3.01 9.49 -0.68
N GLY A 339 2.79 8.77 -1.78
CA GLY A 339 2.81 9.31 -3.13
C GLY A 339 4.19 9.18 -3.77
N HIS A 340 4.21 9.08 -5.09
CA HIS A 340 5.42 8.85 -5.87
C HIS A 340 5.29 9.46 -7.26
N ILE A 341 6.42 9.82 -7.86
CA ILE A 341 6.43 10.35 -9.22
C ILE A 341 7.44 9.59 -10.07
N ILE A 342 7.10 9.36 -11.33
CA ILE A 342 7.86 8.54 -12.28
C ILE A 342 8.07 9.30 -13.59
N VAL A 343 9.06 8.87 -14.38
CA VAL A 343 9.33 9.44 -15.71
C VAL A 343 8.79 8.51 -16.79
N ILE A 344 7.86 9.00 -17.61
CA ILE A 344 7.43 8.33 -18.83
C ILE A 344 8.25 8.85 -20.01
N LYS A 345 8.88 7.93 -20.75
CA LYS A 345 9.75 8.25 -21.88
C LYS A 345 9.34 7.60 -23.20
N GLY A 346 8.29 6.78 -23.18
CA GLY A 346 7.81 6.10 -24.36
C GLY A 346 6.46 5.44 -24.14
N TYR A 347 5.91 4.89 -25.20
CA TYR A 347 4.69 4.10 -25.19
C TYR A 347 4.71 3.08 -26.33
N ASP A 348 3.90 2.04 -26.16
CA ASP A 348 3.54 1.10 -27.21
C ASP A 348 2.05 0.74 -27.10
N GLN A 349 1.62 -0.28 -27.83
CA GLN A 349 0.23 -0.74 -27.80
C GLN A 349 -0.19 -1.31 -26.44
N LYS A 350 0.76 -1.71 -25.59
CA LYS A 350 0.52 -2.35 -24.30
C LYS A 350 0.53 -1.34 -23.15
N GLY A 351 1.15 -0.18 -23.31
CA GLY A 351 1.27 0.81 -22.24
C GLY A 351 2.41 1.82 -22.44
N PHE A 352 3.09 2.14 -21.35
CA PHE A 352 4.10 3.19 -21.26
C PHE A 352 5.45 2.63 -20.81
N ILE A 353 6.51 3.16 -21.39
CA ILE A 353 7.90 2.88 -21.01
C ILE A 353 8.32 3.92 -19.97
N VAL A 354 8.72 3.45 -18.82
CA VAL A 354 8.90 4.22 -17.58
C VAL A 354 10.31 4.06 -17.05
N ASN A 355 10.89 5.15 -16.59
CA ASN A 355 11.99 5.13 -15.63
C ASN A 355 11.42 5.54 -14.27
N ASP A 356 11.38 4.58 -13.35
CA ASP A 356 10.85 4.74 -12.01
C ASP A 356 12.02 4.86 -11.03
N PRO A 357 12.20 6.00 -10.35
CA PRO A 357 13.42 6.23 -9.59
C PRO A 357 13.53 5.34 -8.33
N TYR A 358 12.44 4.73 -7.86
CA TYR A 358 12.45 3.93 -6.62
C TYR A 358 12.59 2.43 -6.86
N GLY A 359 12.22 1.94 -8.05
CA GLY A 359 12.20 0.52 -8.39
C GLY A 359 11.02 0.19 -9.31
N GLN A 360 10.50 -1.02 -9.26
CA GLN A 360 9.35 -1.44 -10.06
C GLN A 360 8.07 -1.50 -9.22
N TRP A 361 7.02 -0.87 -9.73
CA TRP A 361 5.69 -0.91 -9.14
C TRP A 361 4.93 -2.16 -9.56
N PHE A 362 4.24 -2.76 -8.59
CA PHE A 362 3.20 -3.73 -8.81
C PHE A 362 1.94 -3.32 -8.03
N PRO A 363 0.75 -3.77 -8.44
CA PRO A 363 -0.48 -3.37 -7.75
C PRO A 363 -0.57 -3.85 -6.30
N TRP A 364 0.27 -4.78 -5.86
CA TRP A 364 0.24 -5.33 -4.50
C TRP A 364 1.57 -5.17 -3.74
N TYR A 365 2.63 -4.70 -4.40
CA TYR A 365 3.92 -4.45 -3.75
C TYR A 365 4.80 -3.54 -4.60
N TYR A 366 5.92 -3.09 -4.03
CA TYR A 366 6.94 -2.35 -4.75
C TYR A 366 8.25 -3.10 -4.66
N LYS A 367 8.86 -3.44 -5.79
CA LYS A 367 10.21 -4.00 -5.83
C LYS A 367 11.20 -2.85 -5.90
N THR A 368 11.71 -2.43 -4.74
CA THR A 368 12.65 -1.31 -4.67
C THR A 368 13.98 -1.67 -5.30
N ASN A 369 14.71 -0.67 -5.79
CA ASN A 369 16.13 -0.85 -6.11
C ASN A 369 16.88 -1.33 -4.87
N ASP A 370 17.87 -2.20 -5.03
CA ASP A 370 18.73 -2.65 -3.95
C ASP A 370 20.13 -3.01 -4.48
N ALA A 371 21.03 -3.43 -3.60
CA ALA A 371 22.40 -3.78 -4.00
C ALA A 371 22.48 -4.94 -5.01
N SER A 372 21.46 -5.81 -5.07
CA SER A 372 21.37 -6.93 -6.00
C SER A 372 20.70 -6.55 -7.33
N SER A 373 19.80 -5.56 -7.31
CA SER A 373 19.15 -4.98 -8.49
C SER A 373 19.08 -3.46 -8.37
N PRO A 374 20.20 -2.75 -8.63
CA PRO A 374 20.28 -1.30 -8.41
C PRO A 374 19.46 -0.47 -9.41
N ASN A 375 19.10 -1.07 -10.55
CA ASN A 375 18.37 -0.42 -11.63
C ASN A 375 17.03 -1.11 -11.92
N GLU A 376 16.38 -1.67 -10.91
CA GLU A 376 15.08 -2.34 -11.07
C GLU A 376 14.03 -1.43 -11.71
N GLY A 377 14.06 -0.13 -11.45
CA GLY A 377 13.12 0.83 -12.04
C GLY A 377 13.47 1.32 -13.45
N GLU A 378 14.56 0.85 -14.06
CA GLU A 378 14.98 1.27 -15.40
C GLU A 378 14.15 0.56 -16.49
N ASN A 379 13.66 1.31 -17.49
CA ASN A 379 12.94 0.77 -18.66
C ASN A 379 11.74 -0.12 -18.33
N GLN A 380 11.02 0.19 -17.25
CA GLN A 380 9.83 -0.53 -16.86
C GLN A 380 8.69 -0.33 -17.85
N HIS A 381 7.80 -1.31 -17.94
CA HIS A 381 6.62 -1.25 -18.79
C HIS A 381 5.37 -1.26 -17.92
N TYR A 382 4.68 -0.12 -17.85
CA TYR A 382 3.45 0.04 -17.08
C TYR A 382 2.26 0.15 -18.03
N SER A 383 1.21 -0.63 -17.77
CA SER A 383 0.00 -0.60 -18.60
C SER A 383 -0.72 0.76 -18.48
N CYS A 384 -1.55 1.10 -19.48
CA CYS A 384 -2.43 2.27 -19.42
C CYS A 384 -3.21 2.32 -18.10
N LYS A 385 -3.73 1.16 -17.71
CA LYS A 385 -4.47 0.96 -16.47
C LYS A 385 -3.63 1.21 -15.22
N ALA A 386 -2.36 0.79 -15.18
CA ALA A 386 -1.46 1.06 -14.06
C ALA A 386 -1.21 2.56 -13.87
N ILE A 387 -0.90 3.26 -14.97
CA ILE A 387 -0.69 4.71 -14.93
C ILE A 387 -1.97 5.42 -14.50
N ALA A 388 -3.09 5.15 -15.18
CA ALA A 388 -4.36 5.81 -14.89
C ALA A 388 -4.82 5.56 -13.45
N SER A 389 -4.80 4.32 -12.96
CA SER A 389 -5.24 4.02 -11.60
C SER A 389 -4.38 4.69 -10.52
N CYS A 390 -3.06 4.75 -10.70
CA CYS A 390 -2.19 5.37 -9.72
C CYS A 390 -2.31 6.90 -9.72
N CYS A 391 -2.54 7.50 -10.89
CA CYS A 391 -2.70 8.93 -11.04
C CYS A 391 -4.12 9.42 -10.70
N ASP A 392 -5.14 8.56 -10.86
CA ASP A 392 -6.56 8.84 -10.62
C ASP A 392 -7.02 8.40 -9.23
N SER A 393 -6.18 8.63 -8.22
CA SER A 393 -6.42 8.19 -6.85
C SER A 393 -5.86 9.18 -5.84
N TRP A 394 -6.40 9.16 -4.63
CA TRP A 394 -6.02 10.04 -3.51
C TRP A 394 -5.28 9.28 -2.39
N SER A 395 -5.05 7.98 -2.58
CA SER A 395 -4.23 7.16 -1.69
C SER A 395 -3.70 5.92 -2.42
N PHE A 396 -2.68 5.29 -1.85
CA PHE A 396 -2.16 4.01 -2.37
C PHE A 396 -3.22 2.91 -2.36
N GLY A 397 -4.01 2.80 -1.28
CA GLY A 397 -5.09 1.82 -1.21
C GLY A 397 -6.15 2.05 -2.29
N GLU A 398 -6.53 3.31 -2.52
CA GLU A 398 -7.44 3.66 -3.61
C GLU A 398 -6.85 3.34 -4.98
N ALA A 399 -5.57 3.61 -5.22
CA ALA A 399 -4.89 3.23 -6.46
C ALA A 399 -4.94 1.71 -6.71
N GLN A 400 -4.83 0.90 -5.66
CA GLN A 400 -4.95 -0.55 -5.77
C GLN A 400 -6.39 -1.00 -6.10
N VAL A 401 -7.39 -0.35 -5.50
CA VAL A 401 -8.81 -0.61 -5.80
C VAL A 401 -9.15 -0.16 -7.23
N CYS A 402 -8.75 1.05 -7.59
CA CYS A 402 -8.91 1.62 -8.91
C CYS A 402 -8.23 0.75 -9.97
N TYR A 403 -7.01 0.27 -9.70
CA TYR A 403 -6.33 -0.69 -10.57
C TYR A 403 -7.10 -2.01 -10.69
N ARG A 404 -7.91 -2.43 -9.72
CA ARG A 404 -8.69 -3.67 -9.88
C ARG A 404 -9.93 -3.42 -10.75
N SER A 405 -10.67 -2.36 -10.47
CA SER A 405 -11.97 -2.09 -11.08
C SER A 405 -11.92 -1.37 -12.42
N MET A 406 -10.90 -0.55 -12.67
CA MET A 406 -10.81 0.32 -13.86
C MET A 406 -10.76 -0.50 -15.15
N THR A 407 -11.64 -0.17 -16.08
CA THR A 407 -11.67 -0.72 -17.45
C THR A 407 -10.63 -0.02 -18.33
N PRO A 408 -10.17 -0.64 -19.44
CA PRO A 408 -9.31 0.03 -20.41
C PRO A 408 -9.89 1.34 -20.94
N GLU A 409 -11.21 1.39 -21.17
CA GLU A 409 -11.91 2.58 -21.66
C GLU A 409 -11.90 3.70 -20.63
N GLU A 410 -12.15 3.39 -19.35
CA GLU A 410 -12.05 4.35 -18.25
C GLU A 410 -10.62 4.89 -18.15
N ALA A 411 -9.61 4.02 -18.21
CA ALA A 411 -8.20 4.42 -18.17
C ALA A 411 -7.84 5.40 -19.30
N GLU A 412 -8.31 5.14 -20.53
CA GLU A 412 -8.07 6.03 -21.68
C GLU A 412 -8.85 7.34 -21.61
N SER A 413 -10.00 7.35 -20.94
CA SER A 413 -10.86 8.54 -20.80
C SER A 413 -10.51 9.43 -19.61
N SER A 414 -9.73 8.92 -18.63
CA SER A 414 -9.38 9.65 -17.41
C SER A 414 -8.57 10.92 -17.69
N ARG A 415 -8.86 11.98 -16.92
CA ARG A 415 -8.30 13.33 -17.04
C ARG A 415 -7.87 13.91 -15.69
N THR A 416 -7.18 13.11 -14.91
CA THR A 416 -6.76 13.48 -13.55
C THR A 416 -5.24 13.39 -13.35
N ILE A 417 -4.49 13.14 -14.43
CA ILE A 417 -3.04 12.97 -14.34
C ILE A 417 -2.37 14.32 -14.17
N TRP A 418 -1.71 14.49 -13.03
CA TRP A 418 -0.79 15.61 -12.80
C TRP A 418 0.46 15.35 -13.62
N LEU A 419 0.56 16.07 -14.73
CA LEU A 419 1.48 15.79 -15.82
C LEU A 419 2.38 17.00 -16.05
N HIS A 420 3.68 16.80 -15.81
CA HIS A 420 4.73 17.70 -16.27
C HIS A 420 5.23 17.26 -17.64
N ARG A 421 5.28 18.17 -18.61
CA ARG A 421 5.86 17.92 -19.95
C ARG A 421 7.14 18.73 -20.06
N ILE A 422 8.27 18.06 -19.85
CA ILE A 422 9.60 18.67 -19.82
C ILE A 422 10.22 18.61 -21.20
N TYR A 423 10.70 19.76 -21.69
CA TYR A 423 11.34 19.85 -23.00
C TYR A 423 12.37 20.97 -23.07
N LYS A 424 13.27 20.86 -24.05
CA LYS A 424 14.26 21.88 -24.37
C LYS A 424 13.75 22.73 -25.54
N VAL A 425 13.78 24.05 -25.40
CA VAL A 425 13.40 25.03 -26.45
C VAL A 425 14.57 25.43 -27.33
#